data_AF-A0A3E0PBN0-F1
#
_entry.id   AF-A0A3E0PBN0-F1
#
_cell.length_a   1.000
_cell.length_b   1.000
_cell.length_c   1.000
_cell.angle_alpha   90.00
_cell.angle_beta   90.00
_cell.angle_gamma   90.00
#
_symmetry.space_group_name_H-M   'P 1'
#
loop_
_entity.id
_entity.type
_entity.pdbx_description
1 polymer ?
#
loop_
_entity_poly.entity_id
_entity_poly.type
_entity_poly.pdbx_seq_one_letter_code
_entity_poly.pdbx_strand_id
1 'polypeptide(L)'
;MFTVRADFSKTFEIDAGFDRVRDFFADITNFLDHMPSIESIHTDSKGITYWKIRADIPFVGSFVERFPVRETENSDERVEWSPVDLERYNLMRYAADFLPKSGRSTLVNFSQNIELRRDSASDLHALAGLVGENLIGKEMTRRVAHMLNAFIESARTRLEA
;
A
#
# COMPACT_ATOMS: atom_id res chain seq x y z
N MET A 1 -12.55 18.52 -9.59
CA MET A 1 -11.57 17.43 -9.45
C MET A 1 -12.17 16.40 -8.52
N PHE A 2 -12.41 15.21 -9.04
CA PHE A 2 -12.96 14.08 -8.31
C PHE A 2 -11.85 13.38 -7.52
N THR A 3 -11.99 13.21 -6.20
CA THR A 3 -10.93 12.64 -5.35
C THR A 3 -11.43 11.48 -4.51
N VAL A 4 -10.70 10.37 -4.54
CA VAL A 4 -10.96 9.19 -3.72
C VAL A 4 -9.74 8.91 -2.86
N ARG A 5 -9.94 8.77 -1.54
CA ARG A 5 -8.88 8.46 -0.58
C ARG A 5 -9.12 7.14 0.11
N ALA A 6 -8.04 6.43 0.38
CA ALA A 6 -8.03 5.25 1.24
C ALA A 6 -6.77 5.27 2.10
N ASP A 7 -6.99 5.30 3.41
CA ASP A 7 -5.92 5.33 4.40
C ASP A 7 -6.02 4.11 5.30
N PHE A 8 -4.88 3.48 5.54
CA PHE A 8 -4.73 2.37 6.45
C PHE A 8 -3.54 2.62 7.36
N SER A 9 -3.72 2.38 8.65
CA SER A 9 -2.63 2.29 9.61
C SER A 9 -2.90 1.17 10.59
N LYS A 10 -1.86 0.43 10.95
CA LYS A 10 -1.94 -0.65 11.92
C LYS A 10 -0.59 -0.85 12.59
N THR A 11 -0.62 -0.97 13.91
CA THR A 11 0.52 -1.43 14.71
C THR A 11 0.32 -2.90 15.03
N PHE A 12 1.36 -3.70 14.85
CA PHE A 12 1.33 -5.13 15.15
C PHE A 12 2.71 -5.65 15.54
N GLU A 13 2.73 -6.72 16.33
CA GLU A 13 3.95 -7.43 16.69
C GLU A 13 4.14 -8.64 15.77
N ILE A 14 5.41 -8.91 15.45
CA ILE A 14 5.89 -10.13 14.80
C ILE A 14 6.91 -10.78 15.74
N ASP A 15 6.74 -12.07 16.04
CA ASP A 15 7.69 -12.87 16.82
C ASP A 15 8.92 -13.28 15.98
N ALA A 16 9.64 -12.28 15.48
CA ALA A 16 10.88 -12.45 14.74
C ALA A 16 11.85 -11.30 15.01
N GLY A 17 13.15 -11.60 14.85
CA GLY A 17 14.23 -10.66 15.11
C GLY A 17 14.17 -9.45 14.19
N PHE A 18 14.59 -8.29 14.74
CA PHE A 18 14.50 -6.98 14.10
C PHE A 18 14.95 -6.96 12.64
N ASP A 19 16.18 -7.40 12.37
CA ASP A 19 16.76 -7.36 11.01
C ASP A 19 15.92 -8.17 10.02
N ARG A 20 15.47 -9.38 10.40
CA ARG A 20 14.64 -10.25 9.54
C ARG A 20 13.30 -9.58 9.20
N VAL A 21 12.70 -8.88 10.17
CA VAL A 21 11.43 -8.17 9.96
C VAL A 21 11.67 -6.94 9.07
N ARG A 22 12.65 -6.10 9.39
CA ARG A 22 12.96 -4.90 8.59
C ARG A 22 13.27 -5.26 7.14
N ASP A 23 14.11 -6.27 6.91
CA ASP A 23 14.49 -6.73 5.57
C ASP A 23 13.27 -7.21 4.77
N PHE A 24 12.33 -7.90 5.42
CA PHE A 24 11.10 -8.36 4.77
C PHE A 24 10.25 -7.19 4.26
N PHE A 25 10.08 -6.14 5.07
CA PHE A 25 9.29 -4.96 4.70
C PHE A 25 10.04 -3.97 3.80
N ALA A 26 11.37 -4.05 3.72
CA ALA A 26 12.20 -3.30 2.78
C ALA A 26 12.17 -3.90 1.37
N ASP A 27 12.08 -5.22 1.26
CA ASP A 27 12.04 -5.91 -0.02
C ASP A 27 10.63 -5.89 -0.64
N ILE A 28 10.46 -5.04 -1.65
CA ILE A 28 9.21 -4.87 -2.41
C ILE A 28 8.73 -6.16 -3.09
N THR A 29 9.59 -7.15 -3.32
CA THR A 29 9.17 -8.43 -3.90
C THR A 29 8.26 -9.20 -2.93
N ASN A 30 8.46 -9.05 -1.62
CA ASN A 30 7.56 -9.65 -0.62
C ASN A 30 6.13 -9.10 -0.72
N PHE A 31 5.96 -7.85 -1.17
CA PHE A 31 4.63 -7.30 -1.41
C PHE A 31 3.98 -7.98 -2.62
N LEU A 32 4.72 -8.19 -3.70
CA LEU A 32 4.20 -8.91 -4.87
C LEU A 32 3.79 -10.34 -4.51
N ASP A 33 4.59 -11.02 -3.68
CA ASP A 33 4.38 -12.43 -3.33
C ASP A 33 3.28 -12.64 -2.28
N HIS A 34 3.07 -11.66 -1.39
CA HIS A 34 2.22 -11.83 -0.20
C HIS A 34 1.03 -10.87 -0.13
N MET A 35 1.00 -9.79 -0.91
CA MET A 35 -0.11 -8.82 -0.89
C MET A 35 -1.06 -9.09 -2.05
N PRO A 36 -2.34 -9.43 -1.77
CA PRO A 36 -3.29 -9.73 -2.84
C PRO A 36 -3.57 -8.49 -3.68
N SER A 37 -3.86 -8.68 -4.96
CA SER A 37 -4.23 -7.63 -5.92
C SER A 37 -3.08 -6.72 -6.40
N ILE A 38 -1.84 -6.93 -5.94
CA ILE A 38 -0.66 -6.41 -6.65
C ILE A 38 -0.46 -7.28 -7.90
N GLU A 39 -0.50 -6.66 -9.07
CA GLU A 39 -0.28 -7.36 -10.35
C GLU A 39 1.20 -7.40 -10.74
N SER A 40 1.93 -6.32 -10.46
CA SER A 40 3.34 -6.21 -10.76
C SER A 40 3.99 -5.07 -10.00
N ILE A 41 5.24 -5.24 -9.63
CA ILE A 41 6.13 -4.16 -9.16
C ILE A 41 7.36 -4.17 -10.07
N HIS A 42 7.68 -3.02 -10.66
CA HIS A 42 8.84 -2.89 -11.55
C HIS A 42 9.51 -1.54 -11.38
N THR A 43 10.84 -1.54 -11.29
CA THR A 43 11.67 -0.34 -11.24
C THR A 43 12.27 -0.06 -12.61
N ASP A 44 12.07 1.17 -13.11
CA ASP A 44 12.62 1.59 -14.39
C ASP A 44 14.10 2.03 -14.28
N SER A 45 14.71 2.38 -15.42
CA SER A 45 16.10 2.84 -15.48
C SER A 45 16.33 4.19 -14.78
N LYS A 46 15.29 4.90 -14.34
CA LYS A 46 15.35 6.17 -13.62
C LYS A 46 15.15 5.99 -12.11
N GLY A 47 15.07 4.75 -11.64
CA GLY A 47 14.84 4.42 -10.23
C GLY A 47 13.40 4.68 -9.77
N ILE A 48 12.45 4.84 -10.69
CA ILE A 48 11.02 4.95 -10.34
C ILE A 48 10.44 3.55 -10.27
N THR A 49 9.85 3.22 -9.14
CA THR A 49 9.17 1.94 -8.93
C THR A 49 7.69 2.11 -9.17
N TYR A 50 7.13 1.25 -10.02
CA TYR A 50 5.75 1.30 -10.42
C TYR A 50 4.98 0.12 -9.84
N TRP A 51 4.04 0.42 -8.96
CA TRP A 51 3.14 -0.55 -8.37
C TRP A 51 1.87 -0.58 -9.19
N LYS A 52 1.59 -1.73 -9.82
CA LYS A 52 0.35 -1.95 -10.55
C LYS A 52 -0.60 -2.71 -9.66
N ILE A 53 -1.70 -2.08 -9.25
CA ILE A 53 -2.64 -2.61 -8.28
C ILE A 53 -4.01 -2.71 -8.94
N ARG A 54 -4.62 -3.90 -8.86
CA ARG A 54 -6.01 -4.10 -9.24
C ARG A 54 -6.90 -3.83 -8.05
N ALA A 55 -7.84 -2.89 -8.19
CA ALA A 55 -8.89 -2.67 -7.22
C ALA A 55 -10.21 -3.20 -7.76
N ASP A 56 -10.98 -3.82 -6.89
CA ASP A 56 -12.36 -4.22 -7.19
C ASP A 56 -13.26 -3.59 -6.13
N ILE A 57 -13.99 -2.55 -6.53
CA ILE A 57 -14.83 -1.75 -5.65
C ILE A 57 -16.30 -2.08 -5.97
N PRO A 58 -17.10 -2.52 -4.98
CA PRO A 58 -18.53 -2.73 -5.16
C PRO A 58 -19.22 -1.50 -5.78
N PHE A 59 -20.15 -1.73 -6.71
CA PHE A 59 -20.92 -0.70 -7.42
C PHE A 59 -20.13 0.21 -8.39
N VAL A 60 -18.80 0.23 -8.30
CA VAL A 60 -17.90 0.95 -9.21
C VAL A 60 -17.28 -0.02 -10.22
N GLY A 61 -17.04 -1.27 -9.84
CA GLY A 61 -16.41 -2.27 -10.69
C GLY A 61 -14.90 -2.38 -10.46
N SER A 62 -14.25 -3.15 -11.33
CA SER A 62 -12.81 -3.40 -11.26
C SER A 62 -12.03 -2.42 -12.12
N PHE A 63 -10.94 -1.88 -11.58
CA PHE A 63 -10.02 -1.01 -12.29
C PHE A 63 -8.58 -1.32 -11.86
N VAL A 64 -7.64 -0.85 -12.66
CA VAL A 64 -6.22 -1.13 -12.47
C VAL A 64 -5.48 0.19 -12.47
N GLU A 65 -4.80 0.47 -11.38
CA GLU A 65 -4.04 1.70 -11.21
C GLU A 65 -2.56 1.42 -11.15
N ARG A 66 -1.80 2.38 -11.67
CA ARG A 66 -0.34 2.38 -11.60
C ARG A 66 0.10 3.54 -10.71
N PHE A 67 0.83 3.23 -9.67
CA PHE A 67 1.37 4.18 -8.70
C PHE A 67 2.88 4.30 -8.89
N PRO A 68 3.39 5.42 -9.43
CA PRO A 68 4.81 5.70 -9.47
C PRO A 68 5.29 6.21 -8.10
N VAL A 69 6.20 5.46 -7.51
CA VAL A 69 6.79 5.76 -6.21
C VAL A 69 8.32 5.72 -6.26
N ARG A 70 8.94 6.37 -5.28
CA ARG A 70 10.37 6.23 -4.97
C ARG A 70 10.53 5.88 -3.51
N GLU A 71 11.59 5.14 -3.22
CA GLU A 71 12.06 4.97 -1.86
C GLU A 71 12.57 6.33 -1.36
N THR A 72 11.88 6.87 -0.36
CA THR A 72 12.25 8.14 0.29
C THR A 72 12.97 7.92 1.60
N GLU A 73 12.83 6.73 2.20
CA GLU A 73 13.58 6.34 3.37
C GLU A 73 13.83 4.83 3.40
N ASN A 74 15.04 4.44 3.80
CA ASN A 74 15.44 3.05 4.03
C ASN A 74 16.50 3.01 5.14
N SER A 75 16.11 3.49 6.31
CA SER A 75 16.92 3.49 7.52
C SER A 75 16.66 2.22 8.33
N ASP A 76 17.43 1.99 9.39
CA ASP A 76 17.28 0.81 10.23
C ASP A 76 15.90 0.75 10.90
N GLU A 77 15.35 1.90 11.27
CA GLU A 77 14.08 2.00 11.99
C GLU A 77 12.89 2.26 11.07
N ARG A 78 13.11 2.52 9.76
CA ARG A 78 12.04 2.94 8.86
C ARG A 78 12.30 2.65 7.39
N VAL A 79 11.27 2.15 6.73
CA VAL A 79 11.16 2.08 5.27
C VAL A 79 10.00 2.98 4.83
N GLU A 80 10.24 3.84 3.85
CA GLU A 80 9.20 4.67 3.23
C GLU A 80 9.31 4.71 1.72
N TRP A 81 8.17 4.55 1.07
CA TRP A 81 7.97 4.79 -0.36
C TRP A 81 6.92 5.88 -0.53
N SER A 82 7.26 6.93 -1.28
CA SER A 82 6.39 8.09 -1.50
C SER A 82 6.14 8.33 -2.99
N PRO A 83 5.05 9.04 -3.35
CA PRO A 83 4.76 9.40 -4.74
C PRO A 83 5.92 10.19 -5.35
N VAL A 84 6.18 10.00 -6.65
CA VAL A 84 7.15 10.86 -7.35
C VAL A 84 6.68 12.32 -7.41
N ASP A 85 7.60 13.28 -7.33
CA ASP A 85 7.30 14.71 -7.12
C ASP A 85 6.28 15.34 -8.08
N LEU A 86 6.17 14.81 -9.31
CA LEU A 86 5.29 15.32 -10.36
C LEU A 86 4.04 14.47 -10.60
N GLU A 87 3.86 13.38 -9.85
CA GLU A 87 2.63 12.59 -9.91
C GLU A 87 1.48 13.39 -9.30
N ARG A 88 0.34 13.41 -9.99
CA ARG A 88 -0.82 14.23 -9.60
C ARG A 88 -2.12 13.45 -9.54
N TYR A 89 -2.17 12.25 -10.12
CA TYR A 89 -3.41 11.50 -10.31
C TYR A 89 -3.45 10.25 -9.44
N ASN A 90 -2.32 9.54 -9.31
CA ASN A 90 -2.23 8.27 -8.59
C ASN A 90 -1.16 8.35 -7.51
N LEU A 91 -1.56 8.79 -6.33
CA LEU A 91 -0.66 8.99 -5.20
C LEU A 91 -0.73 7.78 -4.27
N MET A 92 0.39 7.15 -4.00
CA MET A 92 0.52 6.11 -2.99
C MET A 92 1.72 6.42 -2.10
N ARG A 93 1.50 6.38 -0.78
CA ARG A 93 2.57 6.34 0.22
C ARG A 93 2.47 5.06 1.02
N TYR A 94 3.59 4.39 1.22
CA TYR A 94 3.76 3.27 2.13
C TYR A 94 4.86 3.64 3.14
N ALA A 95 4.63 3.37 4.41
CA ALA A 95 5.66 3.49 5.44
C ALA A 95 5.54 2.36 6.46
N ALA A 96 6.68 1.85 6.91
CA ALA A 96 6.79 0.92 8.02
C ALA A 96 7.90 1.38 8.97
N ASP A 97 7.55 1.63 10.23
CA ASP A 97 8.52 1.88 11.30
C ASP A 97 8.71 0.60 12.13
N PHE A 98 9.94 0.32 12.55
CA PHE A 98 10.32 -0.88 13.27
C PHE A 98 10.87 -0.54 14.65
N LEU A 99 10.39 -1.23 15.68
CA LEU A 99 10.84 -1.06 17.05
C LEU A 99 11.18 -2.43 17.65
N PRO A 100 12.43 -2.68 18.08
CA PRO A 100 12.77 -3.92 18.75
C PRO A 100 12.03 -4.00 20.10
N LYS A 101 11.55 -5.20 20.45
CA LYS A 101 10.95 -5.51 21.75
C LYS A 101 11.85 -6.47 22.52
N SER A 102 11.54 -6.66 23.80
CA SER A 102 12.27 -7.61 24.64
C SER A 102 12.10 -9.04 24.11
N GLY A 103 13.21 -9.77 23.94
CA GLY A 103 13.18 -11.10 23.35
C GLY A 103 13.46 -11.07 21.85
N ARG A 104 12.78 -11.92 21.07
CA ARG A 104 12.96 -12.05 19.62
C ARG A 104 11.79 -11.43 18.85
N SER A 105 11.10 -10.43 19.39
CA SER A 105 9.95 -9.82 18.73
C SER A 105 10.22 -8.38 18.28
N THR A 106 9.49 -7.98 17.23
CA THR A 106 9.59 -6.65 16.61
C THR A 106 8.19 -6.06 16.47
N LEU A 107 8.02 -4.83 16.93
CA LEU A 107 6.80 -4.06 16.72
C LEU A 107 6.92 -3.29 15.41
N VAL A 108 5.91 -3.43 14.55
CA VAL A 108 5.82 -2.74 13.25
C VAL A 108 4.67 -1.74 13.29
N ASN A 109 4.96 -0.48 13.00
CA ASN A 109 3.95 0.54 12.73
C ASN A 109 3.82 0.69 11.21
N PHE A 110 2.77 0.11 10.64
CA PHE A 110 2.56 0.10 9.20
C PHE A 110 1.51 1.14 8.80
N SER A 111 1.75 1.87 7.72
CA SER A 111 0.74 2.72 7.09
C SER A 111 0.79 2.68 5.56
N GLN A 112 -0.38 2.79 4.94
CA GLN A 112 -0.51 2.96 3.50
C GLN A 112 -1.62 3.98 3.23
N ASN A 113 -1.29 4.98 2.41
CA ASN A 113 -2.18 6.09 2.06
C ASN A 113 -2.28 6.10 0.54
N ILE A 114 -3.51 6.07 0.02
CA ILE A 114 -3.80 6.05 -1.42
C ILE A 114 -4.74 7.21 -1.73
N GLU A 115 -4.39 8.01 -2.73
CA GLU A 115 -5.23 9.06 -3.25
C GLU A 115 -5.30 8.98 -4.77
N LEU A 116 -6.52 8.78 -5.29
CA LEU A 116 -6.85 8.82 -6.70
C LEU A 116 -7.54 10.15 -7.00
N ARG A 117 -6.96 10.94 -7.90
CA ARG A 117 -7.55 12.18 -8.40
C ARG A 117 -7.94 12.00 -9.86
N ARG A 118 -9.10 12.50 -10.24
CA ARG A 118 -9.61 12.49 -11.61
C ARG A 118 -10.19 13.85 -11.95
N ASP A 119 -10.17 14.23 -13.22
CA ASP A 119 -10.80 15.48 -13.65
C ASP A 119 -12.32 15.38 -13.53
N SER A 120 -12.87 14.21 -13.85
CA SER A 120 -14.27 13.84 -13.69
C SER A 120 -14.44 12.48 -13.02
N ALA A 121 -15.60 12.24 -12.40
CA ALA A 121 -15.89 10.93 -11.78
C ALA A 121 -15.92 9.80 -12.82
N SER A 122 -16.37 10.09 -14.06
CA SER A 122 -16.40 9.13 -15.16
C SER A 122 -15.02 8.58 -15.54
N ASP A 123 -13.94 9.29 -15.24
CA ASP A 123 -12.58 8.82 -15.48
C ASP A 123 -12.15 7.71 -14.51
N LEU A 124 -12.85 7.55 -13.38
CA LEU A 124 -12.72 6.39 -12.51
C LEU A 124 -13.65 5.26 -12.99
N HIS A 125 -14.93 5.59 -13.19
CA HIS A 125 -15.94 4.69 -13.74
C HIS A 125 -17.19 5.48 -14.14
N ALA A 126 -17.93 5.01 -15.17
CA ALA A 126 -19.11 5.70 -15.71
C ALA A 126 -20.18 6.06 -14.66
N LEU A 127 -20.35 5.23 -13.62
CA LEU A 127 -21.34 5.46 -12.55
C LEU A 127 -20.77 6.12 -11.29
N ALA A 128 -19.47 6.42 -11.24
CA ALA A 128 -18.82 6.91 -10.01
C ALA A 128 -19.41 8.24 -9.52
N GLY A 129 -19.87 9.10 -10.42
CA GLY A 129 -20.51 10.37 -10.08
C GLY A 129 -21.84 10.21 -9.35
N LEU A 130 -22.55 9.09 -9.55
CA LEU A 130 -23.81 8.78 -8.87
C LEU A 130 -23.58 8.17 -7.47
N VAL A 131 -22.49 7.42 -7.30
CA VAL A 131 -22.11 6.80 -6.02
C VAL A 131 -21.51 7.84 -5.07
N GLY A 132 -20.72 8.79 -5.61
CA GLY A 132 -20.09 9.87 -4.86
C GLY A 132 -18.76 9.49 -4.21
N GLU A 133 -17.87 10.49 -4.07
CA GLU A 133 -16.49 10.33 -3.56
C GLU A 133 -16.43 9.64 -2.20
N ASN A 134 -17.28 10.05 -1.26
CA ASN A 134 -17.26 9.55 0.12
C ASN A 134 -17.56 8.06 0.21
N LEU A 135 -18.54 7.57 -0.56
CA LEU A 135 -18.90 6.16 -0.53
C LEU A 135 -17.82 5.32 -1.23
N ILE A 136 -17.30 5.80 -2.36
CA ILE A 136 -16.21 5.12 -3.08
C ILE A 136 -14.96 5.07 -2.21
N GLY A 137 -14.58 6.17 -1.57
CA GLY A 137 -13.45 6.22 -0.64
C GLY A 137 -13.62 5.25 0.51
N LYS A 138 -14.80 5.18 1.11
CA LYS A 138 -15.09 4.22 2.20
C LYS A 138 -14.94 2.78 1.74
N GLU A 139 -15.47 2.41 0.58
CA GLU A 139 -15.32 1.05 0.03
C GLU A 139 -13.86 0.75 -0.35
N MET A 140 -13.15 1.72 -0.92
CA MET A 140 -11.72 1.60 -1.23
C MET A 140 -10.91 1.38 0.04
N THR A 141 -11.14 2.15 1.10
CA THR A 141 -10.51 1.96 2.42
C THR A 141 -10.75 0.56 2.96
N ARG A 142 -11.99 0.04 2.90
CA ARG A 142 -12.28 -1.33 3.34
C ARG A 142 -11.51 -2.38 2.53
N ARG A 143 -11.43 -2.20 1.21
CA ARG A 143 -10.71 -3.12 0.33
C ARG A 143 -9.20 -3.09 0.58
N VAL A 144 -8.62 -1.90 0.71
CA VAL A 144 -7.21 -1.69 1.05
C VAL A 144 -6.90 -2.31 2.41
N ALA A 145 -7.76 -2.09 3.42
CA ALA A 145 -7.60 -2.71 4.73
C ALA A 145 -7.66 -4.24 4.67
N HIS A 146 -8.55 -4.83 3.86
CA HIS A 146 -8.61 -6.28 3.69
C HIS A 146 -7.31 -6.84 3.08
N MET A 147 -6.83 -6.20 2.00
CA MET A 147 -5.58 -6.55 1.32
C MET A 147 -4.38 -6.47 2.27
N LEU A 148 -4.25 -5.37 3.01
CA LEU A 148 -3.13 -5.13 3.92
C LEU A 148 -3.18 -6.06 5.13
N ASN A 149 -4.36 -6.37 5.66
CA ASN A 149 -4.48 -7.37 6.71
C ASN A 149 -4.04 -8.76 6.22
N ALA A 150 -4.44 -9.16 5.01
CA ALA A 150 -3.99 -10.43 4.44
C ALA A 150 -2.46 -10.48 4.26
N PHE A 151 -1.86 -9.38 3.80
CA PHE A 151 -0.40 -9.25 3.73
C PHE A 151 0.27 -9.38 5.10
N ILE A 152 -0.25 -8.70 6.13
CA ILE A 152 0.30 -8.76 7.49
C ILE A 152 0.23 -10.18 8.06
N GLU A 153 -0.87 -10.90 7.85
CA GLU A 153 -1.01 -12.29 8.32
C GLU A 153 -0.06 -13.24 7.55
N SER A 154 0.13 -13.01 6.24
CA SER A 154 1.12 -13.75 5.45
C SER A 154 2.55 -13.47 5.91
N ALA A 155 2.87 -12.20 6.21
CA ALA A 155 4.17 -11.79 6.74
C ALA A 155 4.47 -12.47 8.08
N ARG A 156 3.51 -12.48 9.01
CA ARG A 156 3.62 -13.21 10.29
C ARG A 156 3.90 -14.68 10.07
N THR A 157 3.10 -15.34 9.24
CA THR A 157 3.28 -16.76 8.90
C THR A 157 4.68 -17.05 8.36
N ARG A 158 5.22 -16.15 7.53
CA ARG A 158 6.55 -16.31 6.91
C ARG A 158 7.70 -16.02 7.87
N LEU A 159 7.54 -15.09 8.79
CA LEU A 159 8.60 -14.57 9.66
C LEU A 159 8.68 -15.30 11.00
N GLU A 160 7.56 -15.80 11.50
CA GLU A 160 7.44 -16.52 12.79
C GLU A 160 7.66 -18.03 12.63
N ALA A 161 7.67 -18.53 11.40
CA ALA A 161 8.18 -19.86 11.06
C ALA A 161 9.72 -19.93 11.20
#